data_AF-A0A1W6EVY9-F1
#
_entry.id   AF-A0A1W6EVY9-F1
#
_cell.length_a   1.000
_cell.length_b   1.000
_cell.length_c   1.000
_cell.angle_alpha   90.00
_cell.angle_beta   90.00
_cell.angle_gamma   90.00
#
_symmetry.space_group_name_H-M   'P 1'
#
loop_
_entity.id
_entity.type
_entity.pdbx_description
1 polymer ?
#
loop_
_entity_poly.entity_id
_entity_poly.type
_entity_poly.pdbx_seq_one_letter_code
_entity_poly.pdbx_strand_id
1 'polypeptide(L)'
;MKAILILRICIVFLCVVCCASDPYLDYRLKMYARYVEELQKDIQQKIDSLYSHGILTLLSTQFSWAAAQQALFSTLDMKRSEALNETLAYVESAAGKTKNLQHCYDKGHKAFEVLKYRALLVYYECEDVGFMQFTAPNPDLEKIAEQGKKAIENLRKAIPPCILIHSLRTQEICIVTTIRDTKPSVLAFEEIYKTVHHIRANKYLQISNTFNDCYKRQINIINEEIPKIRTAASNCTQGL
;
A
#
# COMPACT_ATOMS: atom_id res chain seq x y z
N MET A 1 19.76 -48.92 62.29
CA MET A 1 18.43 -48.63 61.68
C MET A 1 17.93 -47.21 61.92
N LYS A 2 17.95 -46.66 63.15
CA LYS A 2 17.41 -45.31 63.43
C LYS A 2 18.10 -44.15 62.67
N ALA A 3 19.43 -44.18 62.51
CA ALA A 3 20.18 -43.13 61.81
C ALA A 3 19.89 -43.04 60.30
N ILE A 4 19.66 -44.18 59.64
CA ILE A 4 19.35 -44.25 58.20
C ILE A 4 17.95 -43.68 57.94
N LEU A 5 17.01 -43.91 58.87
CA LEU A 5 15.65 -43.36 58.79
C LEU A 5 15.66 -41.84 58.95
N ILE A 6 16.45 -41.31 59.89
CA ILE A 6 16.64 -39.87 60.09
C ILE A 6 17.25 -39.23 58.84
N LEU A 7 18.27 -39.85 58.24
CA LEU A 7 18.88 -39.34 57.00
C LEU A 7 17.88 -39.29 55.84
N ARG A 8 17.06 -40.33 55.66
CA ARG A 8 16.01 -40.38 54.63
C ARG A 8 14.95 -39.31 54.86
N ILE A 9 14.54 -39.09 56.11
CA ILE A 9 13.59 -38.03 56.48
C ILE A 9 14.20 -36.65 56.21
N CYS A 10 15.46 -36.41 56.59
CA CYS A 10 16.16 -35.15 56.31
C CYS A 10 16.28 -34.88 54.80
N ILE A 11 16.60 -35.88 53.98
CA ILE A 11 16.66 -35.74 52.52
C ILE A 11 15.27 -35.40 51.96
N VAL A 12 14.21 -36.07 52.42
CA VAL A 12 12.84 -35.78 51.98
C VAL A 12 12.40 -34.39 52.41
N PHE A 13 12.69 -33.96 53.65
CA PHE A 13 12.38 -32.61 54.11
C PHE A 13 13.19 -31.53 53.37
N LEU A 14 14.47 -31.78 53.09
CA LEU A 14 15.29 -30.88 52.26
C LEU A 14 14.75 -30.79 50.83
N CYS A 15 14.32 -31.90 50.23
CA CYS A 15 13.66 -31.90 48.92
C CYS A 15 12.32 -31.15 48.95
N VAL A 16 11.49 -31.33 49.99
CA VAL A 16 10.19 -30.65 50.12
C VAL A 16 10.37 -29.15 50.36
N VAL A 17 11.37 -28.74 51.15
CA VAL A 17 11.70 -27.32 51.37
C VAL A 17 12.35 -26.69 50.14
N CYS A 18 13.16 -27.43 49.38
CA CYS A 18 13.69 -27.00 48.08
C CYS A 18 12.61 -26.94 46.97
N CYS A 19 11.53 -27.71 47.08
CA CYS A 19 10.43 -27.76 46.12
C CYS A 19 9.18 -26.98 46.56
N ALA A 20 9.20 -26.29 47.70
CA ALA A 20 8.13 -25.37 48.10
C ALA A 20 8.16 -24.14 47.17
N SER A 21 7.56 -24.27 45.99
CA SER A 21 7.40 -23.15 45.06
C SER A 21 6.48 -22.12 45.70
N ASP A 22 6.95 -20.89 45.86
CA ASP A 22 6.10 -19.76 46.19
C ASP A 22 5.09 -19.57 45.04
N PRO A 23 3.79 -19.86 45.25
CA PRO A 23 2.77 -19.80 44.20
C PRO A 23 2.63 -18.39 43.62
N TYR A 24 2.97 -17.37 44.41
CA TYR A 24 2.95 -15.97 43.98
C TYR A 24 4.14 -15.65 43.05
N LEU A 25 5.32 -16.21 43.32
CA LEU A 25 6.47 -16.13 42.40
C LEU A 25 6.18 -16.86 41.09
N ASP A 26 5.63 -18.09 41.15
CA ASP A 26 5.25 -18.85 39.95
C ASP A 26 4.22 -18.10 39.09
N TYR A 27 3.22 -17.48 39.73
CA TYR A 27 2.25 -16.62 39.07
C TYR A 27 2.90 -15.42 38.35
N ARG A 28 3.83 -14.72 39.02
CA ARG A 28 4.53 -13.56 38.42
C ARG A 28 5.41 -13.95 37.23
N LEU A 29 6.13 -15.08 37.32
CA LEU A 29 6.93 -15.61 36.20
C LEU A 29 6.05 -15.89 34.97
N LYS A 30 4.87 -16.48 35.17
CA LYS A 30 3.87 -16.69 34.10
C LYS A 30 3.37 -15.37 33.51
N MET A 31 3.16 -14.34 34.35
CA MET A 31 2.76 -13.01 33.87
C MET A 31 3.83 -12.36 32.99
N TYR A 32 5.12 -12.50 33.33
CA TYR A 32 6.21 -12.01 32.48
C TYR A 32 6.27 -12.74 31.14
N ALA A 33 6.09 -14.07 31.14
CA ALA A 33 6.03 -14.86 29.92
C ALA A 33 4.88 -14.42 29.01
N ARG A 34 3.68 -14.27 29.57
CA ARG A 34 2.52 -13.75 28.84
C ARG A 34 2.78 -12.34 28.29
N TYR A 35 3.36 -11.44 29.08
CA TYR A 35 3.66 -10.08 28.64
C TYR A 35 4.60 -10.05 27.42
N VAL A 36 5.65 -10.87 27.43
CA VAL A 36 6.58 -10.99 26.29
C VAL A 36 5.87 -11.58 25.07
N GLU A 37 5.03 -12.59 25.25
CA GLU A 37 4.22 -13.17 24.17
C GLU A 37 3.25 -12.16 23.54
N GLU A 38 2.54 -11.40 24.38
CA GLU A 38 1.62 -10.34 23.93
C GLU A 38 2.33 -9.24 23.15
N LEU A 39 3.52 -8.81 23.61
CA LEU A 39 4.35 -7.86 22.88
C LEU A 39 4.83 -8.41 21.53
N GLN A 40 5.27 -9.66 21.47
CA GLN A 40 5.67 -10.28 20.19
C GLN A 40 4.50 -10.32 19.21
N LYS A 41 3.30 -10.65 19.70
CA LYS A 41 2.08 -10.69 18.91
C LYS A 41 1.68 -9.30 18.41
N ASP A 42 1.74 -8.27 19.26
CA ASP A 42 1.46 -6.88 18.87
C ASP A 42 2.43 -6.39 17.78
N ILE A 43 3.74 -6.64 17.95
CA ILE A 43 4.75 -6.29 16.95
C ILE A 43 4.48 -7.04 15.63
N GLN A 44 4.16 -8.33 15.70
CA GLN A 44 3.86 -9.13 14.51
C GLN A 44 2.62 -8.60 13.78
N GLN A 45 1.55 -8.26 14.51
CA GLN A 45 0.34 -7.66 13.93
C GLN A 45 0.65 -6.33 13.25
N LYS A 46 1.49 -5.49 13.86
CA LYS A 46 1.97 -4.24 13.25
C LYS A 46 2.74 -4.52 11.96
N ILE A 47 3.65 -5.51 11.94
CA ILE A 47 4.39 -5.94 10.73
C ILE A 47 3.42 -6.40 9.64
N ASP A 48 2.47 -7.27 9.96
CA ASP A 48 1.50 -7.81 9.01
C ASP A 48 0.63 -6.68 8.42
N SER A 49 0.32 -5.69 9.25
CA SER A 49 -0.44 -4.51 8.81
C SER A 49 0.36 -3.56 7.92
N LEU A 50 1.71 -3.64 7.85
CA LEU A 50 2.52 -2.71 7.03
C LEU A 50 2.12 -2.76 5.55
N TYR A 51 1.76 -3.95 5.07
CA TYR A 51 1.42 -4.21 3.67
C TYR A 51 -0.09 -4.26 3.42
N SER A 52 -0.91 -4.11 4.46
CA SER A 52 -2.35 -3.98 4.26
C SER A 52 -2.62 -2.65 3.56
N HIS A 53 -2.95 -2.72 2.28
CA HIS A 53 -3.45 -1.59 1.55
C HIS A 53 -4.89 -1.35 2.01
N GLY A 54 -5.21 -0.11 2.40
CA GLY A 54 -6.59 0.22 2.70
C GLY A 54 -7.41 -0.02 1.43
N ILE A 55 -8.35 -0.97 1.47
CA ILE A 55 -9.27 -1.26 0.36
C ILE A 55 -9.94 0.03 -0.11
N LEU A 56 -10.31 0.89 0.83
CA LEU A 56 -10.84 2.23 0.57
C LEU A 56 -9.91 3.09 -0.29
N THR A 57 -8.60 3.05 -0.03
CA THR A 57 -7.64 3.85 -0.79
C THR A 57 -7.45 3.30 -2.20
N LEU A 58 -7.35 1.97 -2.36
CA LEU A 58 -7.33 1.33 -3.68
C LEU A 58 -8.57 1.71 -4.50
N LEU A 59 -9.76 1.56 -3.90
CA LEU A 59 -11.03 1.91 -4.54
C LEU A 59 -11.10 3.40 -4.87
N SER A 60 -10.61 4.28 -3.98
CA SER A 60 -10.60 5.73 -4.25
C SER A 60 -9.72 6.08 -5.44
N THR A 61 -8.56 5.44 -5.56
CA THR A 61 -7.65 5.62 -6.70
C THR A 61 -8.34 5.12 -7.97
N GLN A 62 -8.82 3.87 -8.01
CA GLN A 62 -9.54 3.31 -9.16
C GLN A 62 -10.74 4.17 -9.58
N PHE A 63 -11.51 4.68 -8.63
CA PHE A 63 -12.63 5.59 -8.89
C PHE A 63 -12.17 6.90 -9.53
N SER A 64 -11.10 7.53 -9.01
CA SER A 64 -10.53 8.74 -9.62
C SER A 64 -10.04 8.49 -11.04
N TRP A 65 -9.42 7.34 -11.29
CA TRP A 65 -9.00 6.93 -12.63
C TRP A 65 -10.20 6.81 -13.57
N ALA A 66 -11.23 6.06 -13.19
CA ALA A 66 -12.43 5.88 -14.00
C ALA A 66 -13.18 7.21 -14.26
N ALA A 67 -13.28 8.09 -13.26
CA ALA A 67 -13.90 9.40 -13.40
C ALA A 67 -13.15 10.29 -14.41
N ALA A 68 -11.81 10.31 -14.37
CA ALA A 68 -11.03 11.08 -15.33
C ALA A 68 -11.09 10.49 -16.75
N GLN A 69 -11.13 9.16 -16.88
CA GLN A 69 -11.37 8.49 -18.17
C GLN A 69 -12.69 8.97 -18.79
N GLN A 70 -13.76 8.94 -18.00
CA GLN A 70 -15.08 9.37 -18.44
C GLN A 70 -15.09 10.85 -18.85
N ALA A 71 -14.45 11.71 -18.05
CA ALA A 71 -14.36 13.15 -18.34
C ALA A 71 -13.58 13.42 -19.64
N LEU A 72 -12.46 12.72 -19.84
CA LEU A 72 -11.64 12.81 -21.04
C LEU A 72 -12.44 12.42 -22.29
N PHE A 73 -13.12 11.26 -22.25
CA PHE A 73 -13.89 10.79 -23.39
C PHE A 73 -15.14 11.61 -23.66
N SER A 74 -15.82 12.07 -22.62
CA SER A 74 -16.96 12.99 -22.79
C SER A 74 -16.51 14.28 -23.47
N THR A 75 -15.33 14.81 -23.12
CA THR A 75 -14.75 15.99 -23.77
C THR A 75 -14.39 15.71 -25.24
N LEU A 76 -13.81 14.56 -25.54
CA LEU A 76 -13.48 14.14 -26.90
C LEU A 76 -14.73 13.98 -27.77
N ASP A 77 -15.75 13.28 -27.27
CA ASP A 77 -16.99 13.02 -27.99
C ASP A 77 -17.77 14.33 -28.21
N MET A 78 -17.76 15.26 -27.25
CA MET A 78 -18.33 16.60 -27.41
C MET A 78 -17.61 17.39 -28.53
N LYS A 79 -16.28 17.52 -28.46
CA LYS A 79 -15.50 18.26 -29.47
C LYS A 79 -15.58 17.64 -30.86
N ARG A 80 -15.64 16.30 -30.94
CA ARG A 80 -15.94 15.58 -32.20
C ARG A 80 -17.31 15.97 -32.73
N SER A 81 -18.34 15.94 -31.90
CA SER A 81 -19.71 16.26 -32.30
C SER A 81 -19.82 17.70 -32.81
N GLU A 82 -19.18 18.66 -32.14
CA GLU A 82 -19.09 20.04 -32.60
C GLU A 82 -18.41 20.15 -33.97
N ALA A 83 -17.23 19.56 -34.13
CA ALA A 83 -16.48 19.62 -35.38
C ALA A 83 -17.20 18.93 -36.56
N LEU A 84 -17.86 17.80 -36.30
CA LEU A 84 -18.63 17.09 -37.30
C LEU A 84 -19.89 17.88 -37.69
N ASN A 85 -20.60 18.48 -36.74
CA ASN A 85 -21.78 19.30 -37.02
C ASN A 85 -21.42 20.57 -37.83
N GLU A 86 -20.31 21.23 -37.53
CA GLU A 86 -19.80 22.36 -38.32
C GLU A 86 -19.54 21.95 -39.78
N THR A 87 -18.92 20.78 -39.96
CA THR A 87 -18.64 20.23 -41.29
C THR A 87 -19.95 19.94 -42.02
N LEU A 88 -20.92 19.32 -41.34
CA LEU A 88 -22.20 18.89 -41.90
C LEU A 88 -23.09 20.07 -42.31
N ALA A 89 -23.14 21.15 -41.53
CA ALA A 89 -23.83 22.39 -41.91
C ALA A 89 -23.25 23.02 -43.20
N TYR A 90 -21.94 22.89 -43.41
CA TYR A 90 -21.29 23.32 -44.66
C TYR A 90 -21.63 22.40 -45.84
N VAL A 91 -21.85 21.10 -45.59
CA VAL A 91 -22.30 20.13 -46.61
C VAL A 91 -23.72 20.41 -47.05
N GLU A 92 -24.64 20.63 -46.11
CA GLU A 92 -26.08 20.83 -46.36
C GLU A 92 -26.36 22.14 -47.12
N SER A 93 -25.57 23.19 -46.87
CA SER A 93 -25.70 24.48 -47.57
C SER A 93 -25.16 24.46 -49.01
N ALA A 94 -24.33 23.48 -49.38
CA ALA A 94 -23.66 23.38 -50.68
C ALA A 94 -24.38 22.46 -51.69
N ALA A 95 -25.71 22.31 -51.55
CA ALA A 95 -26.56 21.37 -52.31
C ALA A 95 -26.23 21.34 -53.83
N GLY A 96 -25.49 20.30 -54.25
CA GLY A 96 -25.08 20.08 -55.65
C GLY A 96 -23.72 19.42 -55.88
N LYS A 97 -22.80 19.39 -54.89
CA LYS A 97 -21.44 18.79 -55.00
C LYS A 97 -21.18 17.65 -53.99
N THR A 98 -22.08 16.68 -53.92
CA THR A 98 -22.25 15.78 -52.76
C THR A 98 -21.14 14.74 -52.50
N LYS A 99 -20.34 14.32 -53.50
CA LYS A 99 -19.37 13.23 -53.31
C LYS A 99 -18.09 13.62 -52.54
N ASN A 100 -17.56 14.83 -52.74
CA ASN A 100 -16.34 15.27 -52.03
C ASN A 100 -16.62 15.64 -50.58
N LEU A 101 -17.80 16.17 -50.28
CA LEU A 101 -18.19 16.61 -48.94
C LEU A 101 -18.37 15.44 -47.97
N GLN A 102 -18.99 14.34 -48.42
CA GLN A 102 -19.07 13.10 -47.63
C GLN A 102 -17.68 12.51 -47.35
N HIS A 103 -16.78 12.53 -48.33
CA HIS A 103 -15.40 12.09 -48.13
C HIS A 103 -14.67 12.92 -47.05
N CYS A 104 -14.86 14.23 -47.03
CA CYS A 104 -14.29 15.11 -46.00
C CYS A 104 -14.84 14.80 -44.60
N TYR A 105 -16.15 14.59 -44.49
CA TYR A 105 -16.80 14.16 -43.25
C TYR A 105 -16.24 12.82 -42.75
N ASP A 106 -16.21 11.79 -43.60
CA ASP A 106 -15.74 10.45 -43.24
C ASP A 106 -14.27 10.47 -42.81
N LYS A 107 -13.44 11.28 -43.47
CA LYS A 107 -12.01 11.43 -43.14
C LYS A 107 -11.82 12.14 -41.80
N GLY A 108 -12.58 13.20 -41.52
CA GLY A 108 -12.59 13.87 -40.22
C GLY A 108 -13.05 12.95 -39.10
N HIS A 109 -14.15 12.22 -39.33
CA HIS A 109 -14.68 11.22 -38.40
C HIS A 109 -13.65 10.15 -38.06
N LYS A 110 -12.98 9.58 -39.07
CA LYS A 110 -11.91 8.59 -38.87
C LYS A 110 -10.73 9.17 -38.08
N ALA A 111 -10.34 10.42 -38.31
CA ALA A 111 -9.27 11.06 -37.56
C ALA A 111 -9.63 11.25 -36.07
N PHE A 112 -10.87 11.64 -35.76
CA PHE A 112 -11.35 11.72 -34.38
C PHE A 112 -11.40 10.35 -33.69
N GLU A 113 -11.84 9.30 -34.39
CA GLU A 113 -11.79 7.92 -33.86
C GLU A 113 -10.35 7.49 -33.54
N VAL A 114 -9.39 7.75 -34.44
CA VAL A 114 -7.97 7.46 -34.18
C VAL A 114 -7.45 8.21 -32.95
N LEU A 115 -7.82 9.48 -32.80
CA LEU A 115 -7.44 10.28 -31.63
C LEU A 115 -8.01 9.70 -30.33
N LYS A 116 -9.27 9.24 -30.35
CA LYS A 116 -9.93 8.58 -29.22
C LYS A 116 -9.22 7.27 -28.84
N TYR A 117 -8.91 6.41 -29.81
CA TYR A 117 -8.16 5.17 -29.56
C TYR A 117 -6.76 5.45 -28.99
N ARG A 118 -6.05 6.46 -29.51
CA ARG A 118 -4.74 6.84 -28.98
C ARG A 118 -4.82 7.33 -27.54
N ALA A 119 -5.82 8.15 -27.21
CA ALA A 119 -6.06 8.61 -25.85
C ALA A 119 -6.35 7.43 -24.89
N LEU A 120 -7.15 6.46 -25.34
CA LEU A 120 -7.44 5.24 -24.60
C LEU A 120 -6.19 4.40 -24.32
N LEU A 121 -5.33 4.24 -25.32
CA LEU A 121 -4.11 3.43 -25.21
C LEU A 121 -3.14 4.04 -24.18
N VAL A 122 -2.90 5.35 -24.28
CA VAL A 122 -2.07 6.08 -23.30
C VAL A 122 -2.71 6.06 -21.90
N TYR A 123 -4.04 6.05 -21.81
CA TYR A 123 -4.73 5.93 -20.52
C TYR A 123 -4.43 4.61 -19.83
N TYR A 124 -4.56 3.49 -20.54
CA TYR A 124 -4.25 2.19 -19.95
C TYR A 124 -2.77 2.03 -19.61
N GLU A 125 -1.85 2.54 -20.43
CA GLU A 125 -0.42 2.55 -20.08
C GLU A 125 -0.15 3.29 -18.77
N CYS A 126 -0.85 4.39 -18.53
CA CYS A 126 -0.70 5.13 -17.29
C CYS A 126 -1.37 4.48 -16.09
N GLU A 127 -2.54 3.86 -16.29
CA GLU A 127 -3.20 3.06 -15.27
C GLU A 127 -2.29 1.92 -14.82
N ASP A 128 -1.67 1.21 -15.76
CA ASP A 128 -0.70 0.15 -15.50
C ASP A 128 0.49 0.66 -14.68
N VAL A 129 1.08 1.80 -15.05
CA VAL A 129 2.18 2.40 -14.28
C VAL A 129 1.72 2.77 -12.86
N GLY A 130 0.52 3.34 -12.70
CA GLY A 130 -0.06 3.67 -11.40
C GLY A 130 -0.28 2.42 -10.54
N PHE A 131 -0.77 1.34 -11.14
CA PHE A 131 -1.00 0.05 -10.47
C PHE A 131 0.32 -0.64 -10.09
N MET A 132 1.33 -0.60 -10.95
CA MET A 132 2.67 -1.09 -10.64
C MET A 132 3.27 -0.32 -9.45
N GLN A 133 3.12 1.01 -9.42
CA GLN A 133 3.58 1.79 -8.27
C GLN A 133 2.84 1.45 -6.98
N PHE A 134 1.54 1.15 -7.06
CA PHE A 134 0.73 0.72 -5.91
C PHE A 134 1.18 -0.62 -5.35
N THR A 135 1.48 -1.59 -6.22
CA THR A 135 1.86 -2.96 -5.82
C THR A 135 3.36 -3.13 -5.57
N ALA A 136 4.19 -2.16 -5.97
CA ALA A 136 5.63 -2.22 -5.79
C ALA A 136 6.03 -2.29 -4.31
N PRO A 137 7.00 -3.15 -3.94
CA PRO A 137 7.57 -3.19 -2.60
C PRO A 137 8.05 -1.80 -2.18
N ASN A 138 7.77 -1.43 -0.93
CA ASN A 138 8.25 -0.18 -0.37
C ASN A 138 9.45 -0.48 0.54
N PRO A 139 10.68 -0.06 0.16
CA PRO A 139 11.89 -0.38 0.91
C PRO A 139 11.89 0.21 2.33
N ASP A 140 11.14 1.30 2.56
CA ASP A 140 11.03 1.87 3.90
C ASP A 140 10.11 1.03 4.79
N LEU A 141 9.03 0.45 4.24
CA LEU A 141 8.20 -0.51 4.97
C LEU A 141 8.95 -1.80 5.27
N GLU A 142 9.79 -2.27 4.34
CA GLU A 142 10.65 -3.44 4.55
C GLU A 142 11.66 -3.22 5.69
N LYS A 143 12.29 -2.03 5.76
CA LYS A 143 13.17 -1.68 6.88
C LYS A 143 12.44 -1.67 8.23
N ILE A 144 11.21 -1.16 8.27
CA ILE A 144 10.37 -1.18 9.49
C ILE A 144 10.04 -2.62 9.88
N ALA A 145 9.67 -3.46 8.92
CA ALA A 145 9.40 -4.87 9.15
C ALA A 145 10.63 -5.59 9.73
N GLU A 146 11.82 -5.32 9.20
CA GLU A 146 13.06 -5.93 9.68
C GLU A 146 13.42 -5.51 11.10
N GLN A 147 13.21 -4.23 11.46
CA GLN A 147 13.37 -3.78 12.85
C GLN A 147 12.37 -4.47 13.79
N GLY A 148 11.12 -4.66 13.36
CA GLY A 148 10.11 -5.39 14.14
C GLY A 148 10.51 -6.85 14.35
N LYS A 149 10.98 -7.54 13.32
CA LYS A 149 11.50 -8.93 13.43
C LYS A 149 12.67 -9.02 14.40
N LYS A 150 13.59 -8.05 14.37
CA LYS A 150 14.70 -7.97 15.33
C LYS A 150 14.22 -7.76 16.76
N ALA A 151 13.20 -6.92 16.98
CA ALA A 151 12.59 -6.74 18.29
C ALA A 151 11.92 -8.02 18.81
N ILE A 152 11.18 -8.74 17.95
CA ILE A 152 10.60 -10.05 18.26
C ILE A 152 11.69 -11.05 18.66
N GLU A 153 12.79 -11.12 17.91
CA GLU A 153 13.89 -12.03 18.19
C GLU A 153 14.60 -11.72 19.52
N ASN A 154 14.75 -10.43 19.86
CA ASN A 154 15.26 -10.01 21.16
C ASN A 154 14.31 -10.41 22.30
N LEU A 155 13.00 -10.22 22.14
CA LEU A 155 11.97 -10.65 23.10
C LEU A 155 11.94 -12.17 23.27
N ARG A 156 12.09 -12.92 22.16
CA ARG A 156 12.12 -14.40 22.17
C ARG A 156 13.28 -14.93 23.02
N LYS A 157 14.41 -14.23 23.02
CA LYS A 157 15.60 -14.58 23.81
C LYS A 157 15.54 -14.10 25.26
N ALA A 158 14.53 -13.31 25.64
CA ALA A 158 14.50 -12.63 26.94
C ALA A 158 14.33 -13.57 28.13
N ILE A 159 13.53 -14.63 27.96
CA ILE A 159 13.10 -15.52 29.06
C ILE A 159 13.85 -16.85 29.09
N PRO A 160 14.10 -17.55 27.95
CA PRO A 160 14.69 -18.89 27.98
C PRO A 160 15.99 -19.05 28.78
N PRO A 161 16.95 -18.09 28.76
CA PRO A 161 18.17 -18.20 29.57
C PRO A 161 17.90 -18.17 31.08
N CYS A 162 16.85 -17.46 31.50
CA CYS A 162 16.52 -17.29 32.92
C CYS A 162 15.81 -18.51 33.51
N ILE A 163 15.08 -19.29 32.70
CA ILE A 163 14.36 -20.50 33.17
C ILE A 163 15.33 -21.57 33.71
N LEU A 164 16.59 -21.57 33.25
CA LEU A 164 17.61 -22.53 33.67
C LEU A 164 18.14 -22.28 35.10
N ILE A 165 17.78 -21.15 35.72
CA ILE A 165 18.24 -20.79 37.07
C ILE A 165 17.44 -21.58 38.11
N HIS A 166 18.11 -22.20 39.09
CA HIS A 166 17.44 -23.10 40.05
C HIS A 166 16.50 -22.40 41.05
N SER A 167 16.71 -21.12 41.35
CA SER A 167 15.91 -20.35 42.32
C SER A 167 14.87 -19.46 41.63
N LEU A 168 13.59 -19.59 41.97
CA LEU A 168 12.49 -18.76 41.43
C LEU A 168 12.72 -17.26 41.63
N ARG A 169 13.31 -16.85 42.76
CA ARG A 169 13.62 -15.44 43.03
C ARG A 169 14.71 -14.92 42.10
N THR A 170 15.73 -15.72 41.83
CA THR A 170 16.81 -15.37 40.91
C THR A 170 16.33 -15.44 39.44
N GLN A 171 15.43 -16.37 39.11
CA GLN A 171 14.73 -16.39 37.81
C GLN A 171 13.96 -15.08 37.58
N GLU A 172 13.19 -14.62 38.57
CA GLU A 172 12.43 -13.37 38.47
C GLU A 172 13.35 -12.17 38.22
N ILE A 173 14.43 -12.03 39.00
CA ILE A 173 15.40 -10.94 38.83
C ILE A 173 16.02 -10.98 37.42
N CYS A 174 16.38 -12.17 36.94
CA CYS A 174 16.92 -12.35 35.59
C CYS A 174 15.91 -11.88 34.54
N ILE A 175 14.67 -12.39 34.58
CA ILE A 175 13.62 -12.05 33.60
C ILE A 175 13.34 -10.55 33.59
N VAL A 176 13.20 -9.92 34.76
CA VAL A 176 12.94 -8.48 34.86
C VAL A 176 14.07 -7.67 34.24
N THR A 177 15.32 -8.04 34.51
CA THR A 177 16.49 -7.38 33.91
C THR A 177 16.51 -7.57 32.40
N THR A 178 16.33 -8.80 31.90
CA THR A 178 16.40 -9.04 30.45
C THR A 178 15.23 -8.39 29.71
N ILE A 179 14.02 -8.35 30.27
CA ILE A 179 12.90 -7.57 29.72
C ILE A 179 13.26 -6.09 29.65
N ARG A 180 13.85 -5.53 30.72
CA ARG A 180 14.31 -4.13 30.73
C ARG A 180 15.35 -3.87 29.63
N ASP A 181 16.27 -4.80 29.40
CA ASP A 181 17.30 -4.68 28.36
C ASP A 181 16.72 -4.77 26.93
N THR A 182 15.60 -5.47 26.76
CA THR A 182 14.90 -5.56 25.46
C THR A 182 14.03 -4.33 25.16
N LYS A 183 13.63 -3.58 26.19
CA LYS A 183 12.75 -2.40 26.08
C LYS A 183 13.20 -1.37 25.02
N PRO A 184 14.48 -0.99 24.92
CA PRO A 184 14.91 -0.04 23.88
C PRO A 184 14.64 -0.53 22.45
N SER A 185 14.73 -1.83 22.19
CA SER A 185 14.45 -2.41 20.87
C SER A 185 12.97 -2.29 20.50
N VAL A 186 12.09 -2.54 21.48
CA VAL A 186 10.63 -2.39 21.29
C VAL A 186 10.28 -0.93 21.06
N LEU A 187 10.80 -0.01 21.86
CA LEU A 187 10.56 1.43 21.70
C LEU A 187 11.05 1.96 20.35
N ALA A 188 12.23 1.53 19.89
CA ALA A 188 12.75 1.93 18.58
C ALA A 188 11.82 1.48 17.44
N PHE A 189 11.28 0.26 17.52
CA PHE A 189 10.28 -0.23 16.56
C PHE A 189 8.98 0.59 16.64
N GLU A 190 8.47 0.89 17.83
CA GLU A 190 7.25 1.68 17.98
C GLU A 190 7.39 3.09 17.42
N GLU A 191 8.52 3.76 17.66
CA GLU A 191 8.76 5.10 17.11
C GLU A 191 8.84 5.09 15.59
N ILE A 192 9.55 4.13 14.98
CA ILE A 192 9.62 4.06 13.52
C ILE A 192 8.27 3.66 12.92
N TYR A 193 7.50 2.80 13.59
CA TYR A 193 6.18 2.37 13.12
C TYR A 193 5.19 3.55 13.03
N LYS A 194 5.29 4.57 13.89
CA LYS A 194 4.47 5.79 13.79
C LYS A 194 4.63 6.51 12.44
N THR A 195 5.76 6.33 11.75
CA THR A 195 6.03 6.96 10.45
C THR A 195 5.33 6.28 9.28
N VAL A 196 4.78 5.07 9.46
CA VAL A 196 4.13 4.26 8.40
C VAL A 196 3.02 5.04 7.71
N HIS A 197 2.23 5.80 8.46
CA HIS A 197 1.18 6.64 7.89
C HIS A 197 1.74 7.67 6.90
N HIS A 198 2.85 8.33 7.23
CA HIS A 198 3.50 9.30 6.35
C HIS A 198 4.12 8.64 5.12
N ILE A 199 4.77 7.48 5.27
CA ILE A 199 5.32 6.71 4.15
C ILE A 199 4.20 6.36 3.15
N ARG A 200 3.05 5.89 3.65
CA ARG A 200 1.88 5.59 2.82
C ARG A 200 1.32 6.84 2.15
N ALA A 201 1.12 7.92 2.90
CA ALA A 201 0.62 9.18 2.35
C ALA A 201 1.51 9.72 1.23
N ASN A 202 2.83 9.68 1.40
CA ASN A 202 3.80 10.09 0.37
C ASN A 202 3.71 9.20 -0.87
N LYS A 203 3.58 7.88 -0.70
CA LYS A 203 3.40 6.96 -1.81
C LYS A 203 2.10 7.25 -2.59
N TYR A 204 1.00 7.53 -1.89
CA TYR A 204 -0.25 7.93 -2.53
C TYR A 204 -0.15 9.25 -3.27
N LEU A 205 0.55 10.23 -2.70
CA LEU A 205 0.80 11.51 -3.37
C LEU A 205 1.61 11.31 -4.67
N GLN A 206 2.61 10.42 -4.67
CA GLN A 206 3.37 10.06 -5.87
C GLN A 206 2.49 9.41 -6.94
N ILE A 207 1.61 8.48 -6.56
CA ILE A 207 0.67 7.83 -7.48
C ILE A 207 -0.29 8.88 -8.07
N SER A 208 -0.83 9.76 -7.24
CA SER A 208 -1.72 10.87 -7.67
C SER A 208 -1.01 11.84 -8.62
N ASN A 209 0.26 12.19 -8.35
CA ASN A 209 1.05 13.03 -9.24
C ASN A 209 1.30 12.34 -10.58
N THR A 210 1.64 11.05 -10.56
CA THR A 210 1.83 10.24 -11.78
C THR A 210 0.56 10.22 -12.63
N PHE A 211 -0.60 10.07 -11.99
CA PHE A 211 -1.90 10.16 -12.64
C PHE A 211 -2.13 11.53 -13.28
N ASN A 212 -1.96 12.62 -12.51
CA ASN A 212 -2.16 13.98 -12.99
C ASN A 212 -1.24 14.32 -14.17
N ASP A 213 0.02 13.89 -14.10
CA ASP A 213 0.99 14.11 -15.18
C ASP A 213 0.61 13.34 -16.44
N CYS A 214 0.12 12.09 -16.29
CA CYS A 214 -0.39 11.35 -17.42
C CYS A 214 -1.62 12.00 -18.05
N TYR A 215 -2.61 12.37 -17.23
CA TYR A 215 -3.82 13.04 -17.69
C TYR A 215 -3.50 14.31 -18.49
N LYS A 216 -2.57 15.14 -17.99
CA LYS A 216 -2.08 16.33 -18.70
C LYS A 216 -1.44 15.98 -20.04
N ARG A 217 -0.58 14.96 -20.10
CA ARG A 217 0.05 14.51 -21.35
C ARG A 217 -0.98 14.10 -22.40
N GLN A 218 -2.05 13.43 -21.99
CA GLN A 218 -3.15 13.04 -22.89
C GLN A 218 -3.94 14.25 -23.38
N ILE A 219 -4.34 15.14 -22.47
CA ILE A 219 -5.12 16.33 -22.82
C ILE A 219 -4.35 17.27 -23.76
N ASN A 220 -3.05 17.41 -23.58
CA ASN A 220 -2.24 18.28 -24.45
C ASN A 220 -2.28 17.80 -25.91
N ILE A 221 -2.05 16.51 -26.16
CA ILE A 221 -2.13 15.94 -27.52
C ILE A 221 -3.52 16.16 -28.10
N ILE A 222 -4.56 15.94 -27.31
CA ILE A 222 -5.95 16.15 -27.75
C ILE A 222 -6.20 17.62 -28.12
N ASN A 223 -5.77 18.55 -27.28
CA ASN A 223 -5.94 19.98 -27.53
C ASN A 223 -5.16 20.47 -28.76
N GLU A 224 -4.04 19.83 -29.10
CA GLU A 224 -3.24 20.14 -30.29
C GLU A 224 -3.81 19.51 -31.57
N GLU A 225 -4.31 18.28 -31.52
CA GLU A 225 -4.75 17.55 -32.71
C GLU A 225 -6.17 17.93 -33.17
N ILE A 226 -7.08 18.26 -32.25
CA ILE A 226 -8.46 18.63 -32.61
C ILE A 226 -8.54 19.83 -33.56
N PRO A 227 -7.83 20.96 -33.33
CA PRO A 227 -7.80 22.08 -34.26
C PRO A 227 -7.27 21.67 -35.64
N LYS A 228 -6.24 20.81 -35.70
CA LYS A 228 -5.67 20.33 -36.98
C LYS A 228 -6.69 19.52 -37.76
N ILE A 229 -7.42 18.63 -37.10
CA ILE A 229 -8.50 17.83 -37.72
C ILE A 229 -9.62 18.75 -38.22
N ARG A 230 -10.04 19.75 -37.41
CA ARG A 230 -11.04 20.76 -37.80
C ARG A 230 -10.61 21.54 -39.04
N THR A 231 -9.40 22.10 -39.05
CA THR A 231 -8.88 22.86 -40.19
C THR A 231 -8.77 21.98 -41.43
N ALA A 232 -8.29 20.74 -41.31
CA ALA A 232 -8.20 19.82 -42.43
C ALA A 232 -9.57 19.46 -43.01
N ALA A 233 -10.59 19.26 -42.16
CA ALA A 233 -11.96 19.03 -42.59
C ALA A 233 -12.53 20.26 -43.33
N SER A 234 -12.32 21.47 -42.79
CA SER A 234 -12.77 22.72 -43.42
C SER A 234 -12.08 22.99 -44.76
N ASN A 235 -10.77 22.75 -44.88
CA ASN A 235 -10.05 22.93 -46.13
C ASN A 235 -10.56 21.94 -47.19
N CYS A 236 -10.81 20.70 -46.77
CA CYS A 236 -11.38 19.67 -47.64
C CYS A 236 -12.77 20.05 -48.16
N THR A 237 -13.67 20.59 -47.32
CA THR A 237 -15.00 21.04 -47.77
C THR A 237 -14.93 22.26 -48.68
N GLN A 238 -13.91 23.11 -48.52
CA GLN A 238 -13.64 24.28 -49.37
C GLN A 238 -12.87 23.93 -50.66
N GLY A 239 -12.32 22.72 -50.78
CA GLY A 239 -11.52 22.29 -51.93
C GLY A 239 -10.09 22.86 -51.96
N LEU A 240 -9.53 23.18 -50.79
CA LEU A 240 -8.17 23.67 -50.58
C LEU A 240 -7.19 22.56 -50.17
#